data_AF-A0A5B1BPW6-F1
#
_entry.id   AF-A0A5B1BPW6-F1
#
_cell.length_a   1.000
_cell.length_b   1.000
_cell.length_c   1.000
_cell.angle_alpha   90.00
_cell.angle_beta   90.00
_cell.angle_gamma   90.00
#
_symmetry.space_group_name_H-M   'P 1'
#
loop_
_entity.id
_entity.type
_entity.pdbx_description
1 polymer ?
#
loop_
_entity_poly.entity_id
_entity_poly.type
_entity_poly.pdbx_seq_one_letter_code
_entity_poly.pdbx_strand_id
1 'polypeptide(L)' 'MAEIWGEIRAPDALVFDRSLNELAAAVCPADPRTEAQRRADALSALAARAPAMPCACGAPGSSTELARIRRNRP' A
#
# COMPACT_ATOMS: atom_id res chain seq x y z
N MET A 1 4.28 -0.43 18.50
CA MET A 1 4.80 0.34 17.33
C MET A 1 6.28 0.57 17.56
N ALA A 2 7.08 0.50 16.51
CA ALA A 2 8.52 0.77 16.55
C ALA A 2 8.82 1.91 15.59
N GLU A 3 9.83 2.72 15.93
CA GLU A 3 10.24 3.88 15.15
C GLU A 3 11.67 3.68 14.64
N ILE A 4 11.91 4.08 13.39
CA ILE A 4 13.22 3.98 12.72
C ILE A 4 13.50 5.35 12.10
N TRP A 5 14.70 5.86 12.35
CA TRP A 5 15.19 7.12 11.78
C TRP A 5 16.42 6.86 10.92
N GLY A 6 16.53 7.57 9.81
CA GLY A 6 17.68 7.49 8.92
C GLY A 6 17.55 8.45 7.75
N GLU A 7 18.68 8.78 7.14
CA GLU A 7 18.73 9.62 5.95
C GLU A 7 19.09 8.78 4.73
N ILE A 8 18.43 9.07 3.61
CA ILE A 8 18.69 8.45 2.31
C ILE A 8 18.76 9.54 1.25
N ARG A 9 19.36 9.24 0.09
CA ARG A 9 19.49 10.22 -0.99
C ARG A 9 18.11 10.64 -1.48
N ALA A 10 17.94 11.92 -1.78
CA ALA A 10 16.64 12.49 -2.16
C ALA A 10 15.94 11.75 -3.34
N PRO A 11 16.65 11.30 -4.40
CA PRO A 11 16.01 10.51 -5.46
C PRO A 11 15.44 9.18 -4.95
N ASP A 12 16.18 8.50 -4.07
CA ASP A 12 15.78 7.22 -3.50
C ASP A 12 14.59 7.41 -2.53
N ALA A 13 14.58 8.50 -1.76
CA ALA A 13 13.46 8.88 -0.90
C ALA A 13 12.17 9.09 -1.70
N LEU A 14 12.26 9.72 -2.86
CA LEU A 14 11.11 9.97 -3.73
C LEU A 14 10.55 8.66 -4.31
N VAL A 15 11.42 7.73 -4.73
CA VAL A 15 10.99 6.41 -5.22
C VAL A 15 10.35 5.60 -4.09
N PHE A 16 10.92 5.65 -2.90
CA PHE A 16 10.39 4.99 -1.71
C PHE A 16 9.01 5.53 -1.34
N ASP A 17 8.84 6.85 -1.24
CA ASP A 17 7.56 7.50 -0.92
C ASP A 17 6.47 7.14 -1.94
N ARG A 18 6.79 7.22 -3.24
CA ARG A 18 5.88 6.81 -4.32
C ARG A 18 5.45 5.35 -4.21
N SER A 19 6.39 4.45 -3.95
CA SER A 19 6.11 3.01 -3.84
C SER A 19 5.15 2.71 -2.69
N LEU A 20 5.32 3.39 -1.55
CA LEU A 20 4.39 3.26 -0.41
C LEU A 20 3.01 3.82 -0.73
N ASN A 21 2.93 4.96 -1.42
CA ASN A 21 1.66 5.58 -1.81
C ASN A 21 0.91 4.70 -2.81
N GLU A 22 1.59 4.11 -3.79
CA GLU A 22 1.00 3.20 -4.77
C GLU A 22 0.41 1.94 -4.10
N LEU A 23 1.16 1.32 -3.19
CA LEU A 23 0.68 0.17 -2.41
C LEU A 23 -0.49 0.54 -1.50
N ALA A 24 -0.42 1.68 -0.83
CA ALA A 24 -1.49 2.17 0.04
C ALA A 24 -2.77 2.55 -0.73
N ALA A 25 -2.65 2.98 -1.99
CA ALA A 25 -3.77 3.31 -2.86
C ALA A 25 -4.38 2.08 -3.57
N ALA A 26 -3.68 0.95 -3.60
CA ALA A 26 -4.12 -0.27 -4.27
C ALA A 26 -5.24 -1.02 -3.52
N VAL A 27 -5.58 -0.61 -2.30
CA VAL A 27 -6.68 -1.21 -1.53
C VAL A 27 -8.04 -0.71 -2.00
N CYS A 28 -9.10 -1.40 -1.58
CA CYS A 28 -10.46 -1.01 -1.93
C CYS A 28 -10.90 0.28 -1.19
N PRO A 29 -11.87 1.04 -1.74
CA PRO A 29 -12.40 2.24 -1.07
C PRO A 29 -13.08 1.96 0.27
N ALA A 30 -13.49 0.72 0.52
CA ALA A 30 -14.11 0.27 1.77
C ALA A 30 -13.08 -0.12 2.84
N ASP A 31 -11.77 0.09 2.60
CA ASP A 31 -10.75 -0.16 3.60
C ASP A 31 -10.93 0.81 4.80
N PRO A 32 -11.13 0.28 6.02
CA PRO A 32 -11.43 1.12 7.19
C PRO A 32 -10.22 1.92 7.68
N ARG A 33 -9.00 1.59 7.22
CA ARG A 33 -7.78 2.26 7.66
C ARG A 33 -7.67 3.65 7.07
N THR A 34 -7.12 4.59 7.85
CA THR A 34 -6.74 5.92 7.37
C THR A 34 -5.60 5.82 6.36
N GLU A 35 -5.39 6.87 5.56
CA GLU A 35 -4.29 6.90 4.60
C GLU A 35 -2.92 6.71 5.27
N ALA A 36 -2.68 7.37 6.40
CA ALA A 36 -1.45 7.21 7.17
C ALA A 36 -1.26 5.77 7.67
N GLN A 37 -2.33 5.12 8.14
CA GLN A 37 -2.28 3.71 8.54
C GLN A 37 -1.99 2.78 7.36
N ARG A 38 -2.65 3.00 6.21
CA ARG A 38 -2.36 2.23 4.99
C ARG A 38 -0.92 2.39 4.55
N ARG A 39 -0.36 3.61 4.59
CA ARG A 39 1.05 3.86 4.29
C ARG A 39 1.99 3.13 5.24
N ALA A 40 1.68 3.08 6.53
CA ALA A 40 2.46 2.32 7.50
C ALA A 40 2.42 0.81 7.19
N ASP A 41 1.25 0.27 6.84
CA ASP A 41 1.12 -1.14 6.43
C ASP A 41 1.77 -1.43 5.07
N ALA A 42 1.88 -0.43 4.19
CA ALA A 42 2.52 -0.55 2.88
C ALA A 42 4.01 -0.89 3.01
N LEU A 43 4.65 -0.41 4.08
CA LEU A 43 6.02 -0.76 4.39
C LEU A 43 6.20 -2.28 4.53
N SER A 44 5.27 -2.95 5.21
CA SER A 44 5.30 -4.40 5.40
C SER A 44 5.14 -5.13 4.06
N ALA A 45 4.23 -4.67 3.19
CA ALA A 45 4.04 -5.25 1.85
C ALA A 45 5.28 -5.03 0.96
N LEU A 46 5.87 -3.84 1.00
CA LEU A 46 7.09 -3.50 0.27
C LEU A 46 8.28 -4.35 0.72
N ALA A 47 8.48 -4.49 2.04
CA ALA A 47 9.55 -5.29 2.63
C ALA A 47 9.42 -6.79 2.28
N ALA A 48 8.19 -7.30 2.25
CA ALA A 48 7.88 -8.66 1.81
C ALA A 48 7.99 -8.86 0.29
N ARG A 49 8.26 -7.79 -0.49
CA ARG A 49 8.20 -7.77 -1.96
C ARG A 49 6.86 -8.32 -2.47
N ALA A 50 5.79 -8.06 -1.73
CA ALA A 50 4.46 -8.52 -2.10
C ALA A 50 3.98 -7.77 -3.35
N PRO A 51 3.26 -8.44 -4.27
CA PRO A 51 2.72 -7.79 -5.46
C PRO A 51 1.60 -6.79 -5.15
N ALA A 52 0.99 -6.89 -3.96
CA ALA A 52 -0.07 -6.00 -3.49
C ALA A 52 -0.17 -6.03 -1.96
N MET A 53 -0.75 -4.98 -1.38
CA MET A 53 -1.15 -4.93 0.02
C MET A 53 -2.57 -5.50 0.19
N PRO A 54 -2.82 -6.40 1.17
CA PRO A 54 -4.18 -6.84 1.47
C PRO A 54 -5.01 -5.70 2.08
N CYS A 55 -6.29 -5.63 1.72
CA CYS A 55 -7.23 -4.72 2.36
C CYS A 55 -7.78 -5.30 3.68
N ALA A 56 -8.17 -4.42 4.61
CA ALA A 56 -8.70 -4.82 5.91
C ALA A 56 -10.24 -4.82 5.99
N CYS A 57 -10.95 -4.71 4.85
CA CYS A 57 -12.41 -4.58 4.84
C CYS A 57 -13.17 -5.88 5.15
N GLY A 58 -12.49 -7.03 5.22
CA GLY A 58 -13.09 -8.31 5.59
C GLY A 58 -14.01 -8.94 4.53
N ALA A 59 -14.14 -8.33 3.34
CA ALA A 59 -14.97 -8.89 2.28
C ALA A 59 -14.32 -10.16 1.66
N PRO A 60 -15.07 -11.25 1.46
CA PRO A 60 -14.55 -12.44 0.80
C PRO A 60 -14.14 -12.10 -0.65
N GLY A 61 -12.92 -12.48 -1.04
CA GLY A 61 -12.35 -12.22 -2.39
C GLY A 61 -11.58 -10.91 -2.56
N SER A 62 -11.34 -10.15 -1.47
CA SER A 62 -10.84 -8.78 -1.56
C SER A 62 -9.31 -8.60 -1.59
N SER A 63 -8.50 -9.66 -1.54
CA SER A 63 -7.04 -9.51 -1.54
C SER A 63 -6.39 -9.30 -2.92
N THR A 64 -7.11 -9.46 -4.04
CA THR A 64 -6.47 -9.34 -5.38
C THR A 64 -7.39 -8.97 -6.55
N GLU A 65 -8.72 -8.94 -6.39
CA GLU A 65 -9.67 -8.76 -7.50
C GLU A 65 -9.87 -7.26 -7.89
N LEU A 66 -9.93 -6.34 -6.91
CA LEU A 66 -10.33 -4.95 -7.15
C LEU A 66 -9.25 -4.06 -7.80
N ALA A 67 -7.95 -4.37 -7.60
CA ALA A 67 -6.85 -3.68 -8.27
C ALA A 67 -6.77 -4.01 -9.77
N ARG A 68 -7.37 -5.12 -10.23
CA ARG A 68 -7.54 -5.45 -11.66
C ARG A 68 -8.72 -4.71 -12.27
N ILE A 69 -9.86 -4.66 -11.58
CA ILE A 69 -11.09 -4.02 -12.07
C ILE A 69 -10.89 -2.52 -12.34
N ARG A 70 -10.15 -1.80 -11.49
CA ARG A 70 -9.84 -0.37 -11.71
C ARG A 70 -8.90 -0.09 -12.88
N ARG A 71 -8.09 -1.07 -13.30
CA ARG A 71 -7.16 -0.94 -14.44
C ARG A 71 -7.83 -1.20 -15.79
N ASN A 72 -9.04 -1.78 -15.78
CA ASN A 72 -9.77 -2.25 -16.95
C ASN A 72 -11.16 -1.59 -17.11
N ARG A 73 -11.37 -0.42 -16.49
CA ARG A 73 -12.55 0.42 -16.76
C ARG A 73 -12.16 1.34 -17.93
N PRO A 74 -12.95 1.39 -19.03
CA PRO A 74 -12.66 2.28 -20.16
C PRO A 74 -12.67 3.75 -19.74
#